data_AF-A0A1X6ML60-F1
#
_entry.id   AF-A0A1X6ML60-F1
#
_cell.length_a   1.000
_cell.length_b   1.000
_cell.length_c   1.000
_cell.angle_alpha   90.00
_cell.angle_beta   90.00
_cell.angle_gamma   90.00
#
_symmetry.space_group_name_H-M   'P 1'
#
loop_
_entity.id
_entity.type
_entity.pdbx_description
1 polymer ?
#
loop_
_entity_poly.entity_id
_entity_poly.type
_entity_poly.pdbx_seq_one_letter_code
_entity_poly.pdbx_strand_id
1 'polypeptide(L)'
;LLSRRSAAIFTRCASLLSTFPRGHRDERFNDLILPQSEPAIIAQGCAYAYSCGLDAGVPRPLLDLFELAAIKLDPGWYAEHAGISADELLMRENKAVKAALPHLKLYGDEMNVRKWVNAPIISDSAWEGWFSQLIALQS
;
A
#
# COMPACT_ATOMS: atom_id res chain seq x y z
N LEU A 1 12.12 -6.49 1.15
CA LEU A 1 12.52 -5.06 1.13
C LEU A 1 11.77 -4.25 2.20
N LEU A 2 10.46 -4.42 2.31
CA LEU A 2 9.60 -3.68 3.23
C LEU A 2 10.00 -3.82 4.72
N SER A 3 10.36 -5.02 5.17
CA SER A 3 10.84 -5.25 6.54
C SER A 3 12.12 -4.47 6.86
N ARG A 4 13.04 -4.35 5.89
CA ARG A 4 14.26 -3.54 6.04
C ARG A 4 13.93 -2.07 6.21
N ARG A 5 12.95 -1.54 5.45
CA ARG A 5 12.51 -0.14 5.59
C ARG A 5 11.93 0.12 6.97
N SER A 6 11.03 -0.75 7.44
CA SER A 6 10.45 -0.65 8.77
C SER A 6 11.52 -0.64 9.86
N ALA A 7 12.42 -1.63 9.85
CA ALA A 7 13.53 -1.72 10.81
C ALA A 7 14.45 -0.49 10.78
N ALA A 8 14.70 0.09 9.60
CA ALA A 8 15.53 1.28 9.46
C ALA A 8 14.92 2.52 10.13
N ILE A 9 13.59 2.71 10.07
CA ILE A 9 12.93 3.83 10.76
C ILE A 9 13.10 3.69 12.28
N PHE A 10 12.77 2.51 12.83
CA PHE A 10 12.89 2.27 14.27
C PHE A 10 14.33 2.41 14.75
N THR A 11 15.30 1.86 14.00
CA THR A 11 16.73 1.98 14.33
C THR A 11 17.17 3.43 14.33
N ARG A 12 16.79 4.22 13.31
CA ARG A 12 17.14 5.64 13.23
C ARG A 12 16.53 6.43 14.39
N CYS A 13 15.25 6.21 14.70
CA CYS A 13 14.56 6.88 15.80
C CYS A 13 15.17 6.51 17.15
N ALA A 14 15.49 5.24 17.40
CA ALA A 14 16.13 4.78 18.63
C ALA A 14 17.53 5.40 18.80
N SER A 15 18.33 5.39 17.72
CA SER A 15 19.65 6.03 17.71
C SER A 15 19.55 7.53 17.99
N LEU A 16 18.60 8.24 17.37
CA LEU A 16 18.42 9.67 17.60
C LEU A 16 17.94 9.96 19.04
N LEU A 17 16.97 9.20 19.55
CA LEU A 17 16.48 9.34 20.93
C LEU A 17 17.61 9.16 21.96
N SER A 18 18.57 8.28 21.70
CA SER A 18 19.74 8.08 22.59
C SER A 18 20.64 9.31 22.71
N THR A 19 20.55 10.25 21.76
CA THR A 19 21.29 11.52 21.77
C THR A 19 20.56 12.64 22.54
N PHE A 20 19.34 12.38 23.05
CA PHE A 20 18.54 13.41 23.71
C PHE A 20 18.81 13.43 25.22
N PRO A 21 19.38 14.53 25.79
CA PRO A 21 19.69 14.62 27.22
C PRO A 21 18.48 14.38 28.13
N ARG A 22 17.27 14.71 27.66
CA ARG A 22 16.01 14.49 28.39
C ARG A 22 15.17 13.34 27.82
N GLY A 23 15.74 12.50 26.96
CA GLY A 23 15.05 11.39 26.30
C GLY A 23 13.77 11.86 25.60
N HIS A 24 12.65 11.19 25.86
CA HIS A 24 11.34 11.53 25.27
C HIS A 24 10.74 12.86 25.76
N ARG A 25 11.34 13.50 26.78
CA ARG A 25 10.93 14.82 27.29
C ARG A 25 11.75 15.96 26.69
N ASP A 26 12.67 15.65 25.79
CA ASP A 26 13.38 16.63 24.99
C ASP A 26 12.44 17.23 23.94
N GLU A 27 12.53 18.54 23.68
CA GLU A 27 11.66 19.21 22.71
C GLU A 27 11.84 18.63 21.30
N ARG A 28 13.07 18.20 20.99
CA ARG A 28 13.43 17.54 19.73
C ARG A 28 12.72 16.21 19.53
N PHE A 29 12.15 15.60 20.58
CA PHE A 29 11.30 14.43 20.42
C PHE A 29 10.08 14.74 19.56
N ASN A 30 9.39 15.84 19.86
CA ASN A 30 8.21 16.25 19.10
C ASN A 30 8.58 16.72 17.69
N ASP A 31 9.76 17.31 17.52
CA ASP A 31 10.19 17.84 16.23
C ASP A 31 10.75 16.75 15.29
N LEU A 32 11.44 15.74 15.84
CA LEU A 32 12.23 14.80 15.04
C LEU A 32 11.75 13.34 15.13
N ILE A 33 11.20 12.91 16.26
CA ILE A 33 10.76 11.51 16.48
C ILE A 33 9.26 11.35 16.23
N LEU A 34 8.44 12.21 16.84
CA LEU A 34 6.98 12.11 16.74
C LEU A 34 6.48 12.10 15.27
N PRO A 35 7.01 12.93 14.35
CA PRO A 35 6.60 12.91 12.94
C PRO A 35 6.95 11.60 12.22
N GLN A 36 7.84 10.78 12.78
CA GLN A 36 8.22 9.49 12.22
C GLN A 36 7.26 8.36 12.63
N SER A 37 6.35 8.61 13.58
CA SER A 37 5.44 7.58 14.12
C SER A 37 4.53 7.01 13.03
N GLU A 38 3.89 7.86 12.24
CA GLU A 38 3.04 7.42 11.13
C GLU A 38 3.83 6.66 10.05
N PRO A 39 4.95 7.18 9.51
CA PRO A 39 5.80 6.43 8.60
C PRO A 39 6.26 5.07 9.16
N ALA A 40 6.58 4.99 10.46
CA ALA A 40 6.99 3.75 11.11
C ALA A 40 5.86 2.71 11.13
N ILE A 41 4.65 3.11 11.52
CA ILE A 41 3.47 2.24 11.56
C ILE A 41 3.09 1.79 10.14
N ILE A 42 3.10 2.68 9.16
CA ILE A 42 2.80 2.34 7.77
C ILE A 42 3.84 1.34 7.23
N ALA A 43 5.13 1.60 7.41
CA ALA A 43 6.18 0.69 6.93
C ALA A 43 6.09 -0.70 7.58
N GLN A 44 5.82 -0.76 8.89
CA GLN A 44 5.60 -2.02 9.60
C GLN A 44 4.34 -2.73 9.10
N GLY A 45 3.24 -2.00 8.92
CA GLY A 45 1.98 -2.53 8.41
C GLY A 45 2.13 -3.11 7.00
N CYS A 46 2.82 -2.40 6.09
CA CYS A 46 3.11 -2.90 4.75
C CYS A 46 3.98 -4.15 4.78
N ALA A 47 5.02 -4.20 5.62
CA ALA A 47 5.87 -5.38 5.75
C ALA A 47 5.08 -6.59 6.26
N TYR A 48 4.21 -6.38 7.25
CA TYR A 48 3.35 -7.42 7.80
C TYR A 48 2.30 -7.89 6.79
N ALA A 49 1.57 -6.97 6.16
CA ALA A 49 0.55 -7.29 5.16
C ALA A 49 1.12 -8.06 3.97
N TYR A 50 2.31 -7.70 3.48
CA TYR A 50 2.99 -8.46 2.44
C TYR A 50 3.33 -9.89 2.89
N SER A 51 3.86 -10.05 4.11
CA SER A 51 4.17 -11.37 4.67
C SER A 51 2.92 -12.23 4.80
N CYS A 52 1.85 -11.68 5.39
CA CYS A 52 0.58 -12.40 5.51
C CYS A 52 -0.03 -12.74 4.15
N GLY A 53 0.05 -11.84 3.17
CA GLY A 53 -0.42 -12.11 1.82
C GLY A 53 0.36 -13.23 1.14
N LEU A 54 1.69 -13.27 1.34
CA LEU A 54 2.52 -14.37 0.87
C LEU A 54 2.12 -15.70 1.52
N ASP A 55 1.97 -15.72 2.84
CA ASP A 55 1.58 -16.93 3.60
C ASP A 55 0.16 -17.41 3.25
N ALA A 56 -0.75 -16.48 2.95
CA ALA A 56 -2.12 -16.76 2.52
C ALA A 56 -2.23 -17.20 1.05
N GLY A 57 -1.13 -17.24 0.30
CA GLY A 57 -1.13 -17.64 -1.10
C GLY A 57 -1.73 -16.62 -2.05
N VAL A 58 -1.69 -15.32 -1.71
CA VAL A 58 -2.12 -14.25 -2.63
C VAL A 58 -1.32 -14.34 -3.93
N PRO A 59 -1.98 -14.25 -5.11
CA PRO A 59 -1.31 -14.34 -6.39
C PRO A 59 -0.12 -13.37 -6.52
N ARG A 60 1.01 -13.90 -7.03
CA ARG A 60 2.26 -13.15 -7.13
C ARG A 60 2.13 -11.78 -7.81
N PRO A 61 1.37 -11.61 -8.91
CA PRO A 61 1.20 -10.29 -9.52
C PRO A 61 0.56 -9.25 -8.59
N LEU A 62 -0.35 -9.65 -7.70
CA LEU A 62 -0.97 -8.76 -6.71
C LEU A 62 0.01 -8.39 -5.59
N LEU A 63 0.81 -9.35 -5.13
CA LEU A 63 1.88 -9.10 -4.16
C LEU A 63 2.94 -8.16 -4.73
N ASP A 64 3.33 -8.32 -6.00
CA ASP A 64 4.29 -7.44 -6.66
C ASP A 64 3.74 -6.01 -6.80
N LEU A 65 2.45 -5.84 -7.17
CA LEU A 65 1.79 -4.54 -7.20
C LEU A 65 1.73 -3.89 -5.81
N PHE A 66 1.39 -4.67 -4.77
CA PHE A 66 1.36 -4.19 -3.39
C PHE A 66 2.76 -3.76 -2.89
N GLU A 67 3.80 -4.57 -3.14
CA GLU A 67 5.17 -4.21 -2.77
C GLU A 67 5.62 -2.91 -3.45
N LEU A 68 5.31 -2.74 -4.74
CA LEU A 68 5.62 -1.52 -5.48
C LEU A 68 4.88 -0.30 -4.93
N ALA A 69 3.59 -0.44 -4.62
CA ALA A 69 2.82 0.62 -3.97
C ALA A 69 3.42 1.01 -2.61
N ALA A 70 3.83 0.02 -1.81
CA ALA A 70 4.48 0.25 -0.53
C ALA A 70 5.87 0.91 -0.67
N ILE A 71 6.64 0.56 -1.71
CA ILE A 71 7.92 1.21 -2.02
C ILE A 71 7.72 2.69 -2.38
N LYS A 72 6.67 3.00 -3.16
CA LYS A 72 6.35 4.38 -3.58
C LYS A 72 5.97 5.32 -2.43
N LEU A 73 5.72 4.81 -1.23
CA LEU A 73 5.51 5.63 -0.03
C LEU A 73 6.82 6.26 0.48
N ASP A 74 7.99 5.72 0.12
CA ASP A 74 9.29 6.27 0.47
C ASP A 74 10.38 5.94 -0.58
N PRO A 75 10.24 6.45 -1.82
CA PRO A 75 11.14 6.10 -2.90
C PRO A 75 12.59 6.52 -2.62
N GLY A 76 12.80 7.60 -1.86
CA GLY A 76 14.13 8.08 -1.49
C GLY A 76 14.92 7.06 -0.67
N TRP A 77 14.28 6.46 0.34
CA TRP A 77 14.95 5.43 1.13
C TRP A 77 15.33 4.21 0.29
N TYR A 78 14.46 3.76 -0.62
CA TYR A 78 14.75 2.60 -1.47
C TYR A 78 15.80 2.88 -2.54
N ALA A 79 15.84 4.10 -3.09
CA ALA A 79 16.90 4.51 -3.99
C ALA A 79 18.27 4.47 -3.28
N GLU A 80 18.36 5.02 -2.07
CA GLU A 80 19.61 5.12 -1.32
C GLU A 80 20.06 3.79 -0.70
N HIS A 81 19.14 3.01 -0.11
CA HIS A 81 19.49 1.85 0.71
C HIS A 81 19.22 0.50 0.03
N ALA A 82 18.49 0.50 -1.08
CA ALA A 82 18.19 -0.70 -1.87
C ALA A 82 18.64 -0.62 -3.33
N GLY A 83 19.15 0.54 -3.77
CA GLY A 83 19.63 0.74 -5.15
C GLY A 83 18.51 0.71 -6.19
N ILE A 84 17.25 0.90 -5.76
CA ILE A 84 16.09 0.81 -6.65
C ILE A 84 15.82 2.18 -7.26
N SER A 85 16.10 2.32 -8.56
CA SER A 85 15.86 3.57 -9.27
C SER A 85 14.37 3.79 -9.60
N ALA A 86 14.01 5.02 -9.93
CA ALA A 86 12.66 5.35 -10.41
C ALA A 86 12.32 4.59 -11.71
N ASP A 87 13.28 4.48 -12.63
CA ASP A 87 13.11 3.74 -13.89
C ASP A 87 12.92 2.25 -13.64
N GLU A 88 13.64 1.67 -12.69
CA GLU A 88 13.45 0.28 -12.30
C GLU A 88 12.05 0.06 -11.72
N LEU A 89 11.56 0.96 -10.87
CA LEU A 89 10.19 0.89 -10.34
C LEU A 89 9.15 0.95 -11.45
N LEU A 90 9.33 1.85 -12.42
CA LEU A 90 8.43 1.98 -13.57
C LEU A 90 8.38 0.68 -14.38
N MET A 91 9.53 0.07 -14.63
CA MET A 91 9.63 -1.19 -15.39
C MET A 91 9.04 -2.37 -14.61
N ARG A 92 9.30 -2.45 -13.29
CA ARG A 92 8.71 -3.46 -12.42
C ARG A 92 7.19 -3.33 -12.34
N GLU A 93 6.67 -2.11 -12.26
CA GLU A 93 5.24 -1.84 -12.26
C GLU A 93 4.59 -2.24 -13.57
N ASN A 94 5.15 -1.83 -14.71
CA ASN A 94 4.65 -2.25 -16.01
C ASN A 94 4.59 -3.79 -16.14
N LYS A 95 5.62 -4.48 -15.66
CA LYS A 95 5.64 -5.96 -15.64
C LYS A 95 4.54 -6.54 -14.74
N ALA A 96 4.39 -6.02 -13.52
CA ALA A 96 3.40 -6.50 -12.57
C ALA A 96 1.96 -6.25 -13.07
N VAL A 97 1.69 -5.07 -13.64
CA VAL A 97 0.40 -4.73 -14.26
C VAL A 97 0.11 -5.67 -15.43
N LYS A 98 1.06 -5.88 -16.35
CA LYS A 98 0.87 -6.79 -17.49
C LYS A 98 0.60 -8.23 -17.05
N ALA A 99 1.20 -8.67 -15.95
CA ALA A 99 0.95 -9.99 -15.38
C ALA A 99 -0.41 -10.08 -14.65
N ALA A 100 -0.87 -9.01 -14.02
CA ALA A 100 -2.12 -9.00 -13.27
C ALA A 100 -3.35 -8.83 -14.17
N LEU A 101 -3.25 -8.01 -15.23
CA LEU A 101 -4.37 -7.54 -16.03
C LEU A 101 -5.22 -8.69 -16.64
N PRO A 102 -4.65 -9.75 -17.24
CA PRO A 102 -5.44 -10.86 -17.79
C PRO A 102 -6.29 -11.61 -16.76
N HIS A 103 -5.92 -11.52 -15.48
CA HIS A 103 -6.55 -12.24 -14.37
C HIS A 103 -7.38 -11.33 -13.46
N LEU A 104 -7.49 -10.03 -13.77
CA LEU A 104 -8.12 -9.06 -12.88
C LEU A 104 -9.56 -9.42 -12.51
N LYS A 105 -10.33 -9.92 -13.48
CA LYS A 105 -11.71 -10.39 -13.23
C LYS A 105 -11.73 -11.58 -12.27
N LEU A 106 -10.85 -12.56 -12.47
CA LEU A 106 -10.73 -13.73 -11.61
C LEU A 106 -10.39 -13.30 -10.17
N TYR A 107 -9.40 -12.44 -9.99
CA TYR A 107 -9.02 -11.93 -8.66
C TYR A 107 -10.19 -11.22 -7.97
N GLY A 108 -10.95 -10.40 -8.70
CA GLY A 108 -12.13 -9.73 -8.15
C GLY A 108 -13.26 -10.70 -7.77
N ASP A 109 -13.45 -11.78 -8.55
CA ASP A 109 -14.43 -12.82 -8.28
C ASP A 109 -14.06 -13.64 -7.03
N GLU A 110 -12.77 -13.99 -6.87
CA GLU A 110 -12.24 -14.76 -5.74
C GLU A 110 -12.32 -14.01 -4.39
N MET A 111 -12.32 -12.67 -4.40
CA MET A 111 -12.55 -11.89 -3.19
C MET A 111 -13.96 -12.09 -2.59
N ASN A 112 -14.91 -12.63 -3.36
CA ASN A 112 -16.27 -12.93 -2.94
C ASN A 112 -17.00 -11.75 -2.26
N VAL A 113 -16.68 -10.53 -2.70
CA VAL A 113 -17.24 -9.28 -2.17
C VAL A 113 -18.46 -8.79 -2.97
N ARG A 114 -18.75 -9.37 -4.14
CA ARG A 114 -19.82 -8.92 -5.04
C ARG A 114 -21.18 -8.77 -4.35
N LYS A 115 -21.49 -9.65 -3.39
CA LYS A 115 -22.74 -9.61 -2.60
C LYS A 115 -22.90 -8.37 -1.72
N TRP A 116 -21.82 -7.66 -1.44
CA TRP A 116 -21.81 -6.43 -0.64
C TRP A 116 -21.68 -5.17 -1.48
N VAL A 117 -21.46 -5.30 -2.79
CA VAL A 117 -21.30 -4.14 -3.67
C VAL A 117 -22.66 -3.75 -4.25
N ASN A 118 -23.18 -2.61 -3.82
CA ASN A 118 -24.46 -2.06 -4.30
C ASN A 118 -24.27 -1.02 -5.42
N ALA A 119 -23.03 -0.80 -5.87
CA ALA A 119 -22.75 0.19 -6.92
C ALA A 119 -23.33 -0.29 -8.26
N PRO A 120 -24.17 0.51 -8.95
CA PRO A 120 -24.84 0.08 -10.17
C PRO A 120 -23.88 -0.17 -11.35
N ILE A 121 -22.67 0.41 -11.32
CA ILE A 121 -21.63 0.24 -12.35
C ILE A 121 -21.07 -1.19 -12.46
N ILE A 122 -21.39 -2.09 -11.53
CA ILE A 122 -20.83 -3.45 -11.52
C ILE A 122 -21.44 -4.39 -12.55
N SER A 123 -22.56 -4.01 -13.18
CA SER A 123 -23.23 -4.77 -14.24
C SER A 123 -24.13 -3.89 -15.08
N ASP A 124 -24.24 -4.18 -16.37
CA ASP A 124 -25.09 -3.43 -17.30
C ASP A 124 -26.55 -3.37 -16.82
N SER A 125 -27.10 -4.47 -16.31
CA SER A 125 -28.48 -4.50 -15.80
C SER A 125 -28.70 -3.60 -14.58
N ALA A 126 -27.73 -3.56 -13.65
CA ALA A 126 -27.82 -2.69 -12.48
C ALA A 126 -27.64 -1.22 -12.87
N TRP A 127 -26.78 -0.96 -13.86
CA TRP A 127 -26.59 0.37 -14.43
C TRP A 127 -27.85 0.90 -15.10
N GLU A 128 -28.47 0.11 -15.98
CA GLU A 128 -29.71 0.46 -16.68
C GLU A 128 -30.87 0.68 -15.71
N GLY A 129 -31.01 -0.19 -14.71
CA GLY A 129 -32.05 -0.06 -13.68
C GLY A 129 -31.89 1.20 -12.84
N TRP A 130 -30.66 1.50 -12.40
CA TRP A 130 -30.36 2.75 -11.69
C TRP A 130 -30.59 3.98 -12.56
N PHE A 131 -30.15 3.95 -13.82
CA PHE A 131 -30.30 5.07 -14.75
C PHE A 131 -31.78 5.36 -15.03
N SER A 132 -32.60 4.32 -15.17
CA SER A 132 -34.04 4.44 -15.34
C SER A 132 -34.72 5.05 -14.11
N GLN A 133 -34.32 4.67 -12.89
CA GLN A 133 -34.80 5.29 -11.65
C GLN A 133 -34.41 6.78 -11.55
N LEU A 134 -33.19 7.12 -11.98
CA LEU A 134 -32.70 8.50 -11.98
C LEU A 134 -33.54 9.40 -12.90
N ILE A 135 -33.86 8.92 -14.11
CA ILE A 135 -34.72 9.66 -15.06
C ILE A 135 -36.14 9.83 -14.49
N ALA A 136 -36.72 8.79 -13.89
CA ALA A 136 -38.07 8.84 -13.33
C ALA A 136 -38.23 9.79 -12.13
N LEU A 137 -37.15 10.14 -11.43
CA LEU A 137 -37.16 11.13 -10.34
C LEU A 137 -37.16 12.58 -10.85
N GLN A 138 -36.94 12.80 -12.15
CA GLN A 138 -36.92 14.13 -12.77
C GLN A 138 -38.23 14.49 -13.49
N SER A 139 -39.21 13.57 -13.51
CA SER A 139 -40.56 13.72 -14.09
C SER A 139 -41.62 13.83 -13.01
#